data_AF-A0A957A750-F1
#
_entry.id   AF-A0A957A750-F1
#
_cell.length_a   1.000
_cell.length_b   1.000
_cell.length_c   1.000
_cell.angle_alpha   90.00
_cell.angle_beta   90.00
_cell.angle_gamma   90.00
#
_symmetry.space_group_name_H-M   'P 1'
#
loop_
_entity.id
_entity.type
_entity.pdbx_description
1 polymer ?
#
loop_
_entity_poly.entity_id
_entity_poly.type
_entity_poly.pdbx_seq_one_letter_code
_entity_poly.pdbx_strand_id
1 'polypeptide(L)' 'YENWHNSHNGYGDMGDLDAATLEDVQAFFDAYYSPANAVLVVVGDLDPDATLALAQRYFEDIPAATPPAPAEI' A
#
# COMPACT_ATOMS: atom_id res chain seq x y z
N TYR A 1 -10.89 -24.94 -5.27
CA TYR A 1 -10.07 -24.47 -4.15
C TYR A 1 -10.68 -23.15 -3.71
N GLU A 2 -11.37 -23.15 -2.57
CA GLU A 2 -12.12 -21.99 -2.04
C GLU A 2 -11.40 -21.50 -0.78
N ASN A 3 -10.25 -20.87 -0.92
CA ASN A 3 -9.71 -20.09 0.19
C ASN A 3 -9.23 -18.73 -0.33
N TRP A 4 -9.62 -17.69 0.41
CA TRP A 4 -9.38 -16.29 0.07
C TRP A 4 -7.92 -16.02 -0.35
N HIS A 5 -6.97 -16.61 0.38
CA HIS A 5 -5.53 -16.47 0.17
C HIS A 5 -5.03 -16.85 -1.24
N ASN A 6 -5.73 -17.73 -1.95
CA ASN A 6 -5.34 -18.19 -3.28
C ASN A 6 -6.44 -18.00 -4.32
N SER A 7 -7.53 -17.31 -3.98
CA SER A 7 -8.67 -17.12 -4.90
C SER A 7 -8.51 -15.92 -5.83
N HIS A 8 -7.45 -15.13 -5.69
CA HIS A 8 -7.17 -13.96 -6.52
C HIS A 8 -5.88 -14.19 -7.30
N ASN A 9 -5.94 -14.05 -8.62
CA ASN A 9 -4.72 -13.99 -9.43
C ASN A 9 -4.10 -12.59 -9.24
N GLY A 10 -2.81 -12.51 -8.95
CA GLY A 10 -2.17 -11.23 -8.60
C GLY A 10 -2.20 -10.15 -9.69
N TYR A 11 -2.56 -10.52 -10.92
CA TYR A 11 -2.69 -9.61 -12.06
C TYR A 11 -4.14 -9.26 -12.41
N GLY A 12 -5.14 -9.87 -11.76
CA GLY A 12 -6.57 -9.67 -12.06
C GLY A 12 -7.11 -10.51 -13.23
N ASP A 13 -8.43 -10.51 -13.39
CA ASP A 13 -9.11 -11.05 -14.58
C ASP A 13 -9.24 -9.96 -15.64
N MET A 14 -9.08 -10.32 -16.92
CA MET A 14 -9.12 -9.34 -18.02
C MET A 14 -10.47 -8.59 -18.10
N GLY A 15 -11.58 -9.26 -17.80
CA GLY A 15 -12.90 -8.62 -17.81
C GLY A 15 -13.04 -7.55 -16.72
N ASP A 16 -12.49 -7.80 -15.53
CA ASP A 16 -12.51 -6.85 -14.43
C ASP A 16 -11.56 -5.66 -14.70
N LEU A 17 -10.41 -5.92 -15.32
CA LEU A 17 -9.46 -4.87 -15.72
C LEU A 17 -10.05 -3.93 -16.78
N ASP A 18 -10.75 -4.47 -17.78
CA ASP A 18 -11.39 -3.68 -18.83
C ASP A 18 -12.58 -2.86 -18.30
N ALA A 19 -13.22 -3.32 -17.21
CA ALA A 19 -14.34 -2.65 -16.58
C ALA A 19 -13.93 -1.59 -15.54
N ALA A 20 -12.69 -1.62 -15.06
CA ALA A 20 -12.20 -0.73 -14.02
C ALA A 20 -12.25 0.75 -14.45
N THR A 21 -12.74 1.61 -13.57
CA THR A 21 -12.81 3.06 -13.80
C THR A 21 -11.67 3.80 -13.12
N LEU A 22 -11.45 5.06 -13.50
CA LEU A 22 -10.50 5.93 -12.81
C LEU A 22 -10.86 6.12 -11.34
N GLU A 23 -12.16 6.21 -11.04
CA GLU A 23 -12.67 6.37 -9.67
C GLU A 23 -12.33 5.14 -8.82
N ASP A 24 -12.47 3.93 -9.36
CA ASP A 24 -12.10 2.70 -8.67
C ASP A 24 -10.62 2.68 -8.29
N VAL A 25 -9.75 3.09 -9.22
CA VAL A 25 -8.30 3.14 -8.99
C VAL A 25 -7.92 4.22 -7.97
N GLN A 26 -8.56 5.39 -8.03
CA GLN A 26 -8.35 6.46 -7.05
C GLN A 26 -8.80 6.03 -5.65
N ALA A 27 -10.00 5.46 -5.54
CA ALA A 27 -10.53 4.96 -4.28
C ALA A 27 -9.63 3.87 -3.68
N PHE A 28 -9.10 2.96 -4.51
CA PHE A 28 -8.15 1.95 -4.06
C PHE A 28 -6.85 2.58 -3.56
N PHE A 29 -6.26 3.53 -4.29
CA PHE A 29 -5.06 4.23 -3.87
C PHE A 29 -5.27 4.95 -2.53
N ASP A 30 -6.34 5.72 -2.40
CA ASP A 30 -6.65 6.49 -1.20
C ASP A 30 -6.87 5.58 0.02
N ALA A 31 -7.47 4.41 -0.17
CA ALA A 31 -7.73 3.46 0.91
C ALA A 31 -6.47 2.69 1.37
N TYR A 32 -5.59 2.32 0.45
CA TYR A 32 -4.51 1.35 0.73
C TYR A 32 -3.10 1.97 0.75
N TYR A 33 -2.85 3.11 0.10
CA TYR A 33 -1.53 3.74 -0.03
C TYR A 33 -1.34 4.91 0.94
N SER A 34 -1.42 4.62 2.24
CA SER A 34 -1.12 5.59 3.31
C SER A 34 0.00 5.09 4.24
N PRO A 35 0.69 5.99 4.97
CA PRO A 35 1.72 5.60 5.93
C PRO A 35 1.21 4.67 7.04
N ALA A 36 -0.09 4.72 7.34
CA ALA A 36 -0.72 3.83 8.31
C ALA A 36 -0.79 2.36 7.86
N ASN A 37 -0.56 2.09 6.58
CA ASN A 37 -0.58 0.75 5.96
C ASN A 37 0.74 0.42 5.22
N ALA A 38 1.83 1.14 5.51
CA ALA A 38 3.10 0.98 4.82
C ALA A 38 4.27 0.71 5.77
N VAL A 39 5.31 0.05 5.27
CA VAL A 39 6.57 -0.19 5.99
C VAL A 39 7.74 0.22 5.10
N LEU A 40 8.60 1.11 5.60
CA LEU A 40 9.87 1.46 4.96
C LEU A 40 11.00 0.63 5.57
N VAL A 41 11.74 -0.08 4.72
CA VAL A 41 12.90 -0.89 5.13
C VAL A 41 14.15 -0.34 4.46
N VAL A 42 15.17 -0.01 5.27
CA VAL A 42 16.48 0.48 4.80
C VAL A 42 17.55 -0.39 5.41
N VAL A 43 18.43 -0.96 4.57
CA VAL A 43 19.44 -1.94 5.00
C VAL A 43 20.78 -1.63 4.36
N GLY A 44 21.85 -1.60 5.17
CA GLY A 44 23.21 -1.35 4.73
C GLY A 44 24.11 -0.90 5.88
N ASP A 45 25.27 -0.34 5.52
CA ASP A 45 26.12 0.42 6.43
C ASP A 45 25.58 1.86 6.52
N LEU A 46 24.84 2.16 7.59
CA LEU A 46 24.00 3.35 7.69
C LEU A 46 24.24 4.06 9.01
N ASP A 47 24.22 5.39 8.94
CA ASP A 47 24.03 6.24 10.11
C ASP A 47 22.52 6.34 10.42
N PRO A 48 22.06 5.93 11.62
CA PRO A 48 20.64 5.94 11.97
C PRO A 48 20.00 7.33 11.94
N ASP A 49 20.71 8.35 12.42
CA ASP A 49 20.18 9.72 12.54
C ASP A 49 20.05 10.36 11.16
N ALA A 50 21.06 10.18 10.30
CA ALA A 50 21.00 10.63 8.92
C ALA A 50 19.90 9.91 8.14
N THR A 51 19.71 8.61 8.37
CA THR A 51 18.67 7.81 7.71
C THR A 51 17.28 8.25 8.14
N LEU A 52 17.06 8.50 9.44
CA LEU A 52 15.79 9.01 9.96
C LEU A 52 15.49 10.42 9.43
N ALA A 53 16.48 11.29 9.33
CA ALA A 53 16.31 12.63 8.77
C ALA A 53 15.88 12.59 7.29
N LEU A 54 16.38 11.63 6.51
CA LEU A 54 15.90 11.40 5.14
C LEU A 54 14.47 10.88 5.13
N ALA A 55 14.14 9.91 5.99
CA ALA A 55 12.77 9.40 6.09
C ALA A 55 11.77 10.52 6.43
N GLN A 56 12.09 11.38 7.41
CA GLN A 56 11.28 12.54 7.74
C GLN A 56 11.14 13.48 6.54
N ARG A 57 12.27 13.88 5.93
CA ARG A 57 12.29 14.79 4.77
C ARG A 57 11.37 14.35 3.63
N TYR A 58 11.23 13.04 3.39
CA TYR A 58 10.46 12.53 2.24
C TYR A 58 9.04 12.08 2.59
N PHE A 59 8.75 11.73 3.85
CA PHE A 59 7.48 11.10 4.21
C PHE A 59 6.70 11.82 5.31
N GLU A 60 7.28 12.80 6.01
CA GLU A 60 6.61 13.47 7.15
C GLU A 60 5.37 14.27 6.73
N ASP A 61 5.39 14.88 5.55
CA ASP A 61 4.27 15.70 5.06
C ASP A 61 3.08 14.86 4.54
N ILE A 62 3.19 13.53 4.54
CA ILE A 62 2.10 12.65 4.10
C ILE A 62 1.02 12.60 5.19
N PRO A 63 -0.24 12.93 4.87
CA PRO A 63 -1.32 12.90 5.85
C PRO A 63 -1.50 11.51 6.48
N ALA A 64 -1.76 11.49 7.79
CA ALA A 64 -2.17 10.27 8.47
C ALA A 64 -3.56 9.83 7.98
N ALA A 65 -3.76 8.51 7.88
CA ALA A 65 -5.05 7.91 7.52
C ALA A 65 -5.36 6.74 8.46
N THR A 66 -6.62 6.31 8.48
CA THR A 66 -7.01 5.05 9.13
C THR A 66 -6.61 3.89 8.21
N PRO A 67 -5.90 2.86 8.71
CA PRO A 67 -5.57 1.71 7.88
C PRO A 67 -6.86 1.00 7.44
N PRO A 68 -6.85 0.37 6.25
CA PRO A 68 -7.96 -0.44 5.79
C PRO A 68 -8.22 -1.59 6.77
N ALA A 69 -9.45 -2.09 6.79
CA ALA A 69 -9.76 -3.29 7.55
C ALA A 69 -8.83 -4.44 7.11
N PRO A 70 -8.42 -5.33 8.03
CA PRO A 70 -7.73 -6.56 7.64
C PRO A 70 -8.55 -7.28 6.58
N ALA A 71 -7.87 -7.85 5.57
CA ALA A 71 -8.56 -8.66 4.57
C ALA A 71 -9.36 -9.77 5.28
N GLU A 72 -10.64 -9.90 4.94
CA GLU A 72 -11.48 -10.96 5.50
C GLU A 72 -10.89 -12.33 5.09
N ILE A 73 -10.75 -13.22 6.07
CA ILE A 73 -10.12 -14.54 5.97
C ILE A 73 -11.16 -15.64 5.73
#